data_AF-A0A3D2TI35-F1
#
_entry.id   AF-A0A3D2TI35-F1
#
_cell.length_a   1.000
_cell.length_b   1.000
_cell.length_c   1.000
_cell.angle_alpha   90.00
_cell.angle_beta   90.00
_cell.angle_gamma   90.00
#
_symmetry.space_group_name_H-M   'P 1'
#
loop_
_entity.id
_entity.type
_entity.pdbx_description
1 polymer ?
#
loop_
_entity_poly.entity_id
_entity_poly.type
_entity_poly.pdbx_seq_one_letter_code
_entity_poly.pdbx_strand_id
1 'polypeptide(L)'
;MWSPCFEVEVAGTTGAGDCTIAGVIMALLHGHAPEQALSHATAVGAWCVQSRDATSNIPSWSEVVEQMPHPWPLRQPVYHFDHWTRCPDTGSYTR
;
A
#
# COMPACT_ATOMS: atom_id res chain seq x y z
N MET A 1 -7.89 -9.15 7.97
CA MET A 1 -7.17 -7.86 7.86
C MET A 1 -7.41 -7.30 6.46
N TRP A 2 -7.48 -5.98 6.32
CA TRP A 2 -7.73 -5.27 5.06
C TRP A 2 -7.02 -3.91 5.10
N SER A 3 -6.56 -3.39 3.97
CA SER A 3 -5.96 -2.04 3.90
C SER A 3 -6.56 -1.26 2.73
N PRO A 4 -6.98 0.01 2.93
CA PRO A 4 -7.40 0.86 1.82
C PRO A 4 -6.20 1.19 0.92
N CYS A 5 -6.46 1.36 -0.38
CA CYS A 5 -5.45 1.88 -1.31
C CYS A 5 -5.19 3.37 -1.06
N PHE A 6 -3.99 3.84 -1.39
CA PHE A 6 -3.71 5.28 -1.46
C PHE A 6 -4.45 5.94 -2.63
N GLU A 7 -4.80 7.20 -2.45
CA GLU A 7 -5.39 8.04 -3.49
C GLU A 7 -4.27 8.81 -4.22
N VAL A 8 -4.01 8.38 -5.46
CA VAL A 8 -2.97 8.92 -6.34
C VAL A 8 -3.53 9.20 -7.72
N GLU A 9 -2.84 10.03 -8.50
CA GLU A 9 -3.13 10.21 -9.92
C GLU A 9 -2.69 8.95 -10.70
N VAL A 10 -3.63 8.29 -11.37
CA VAL A 10 -3.36 7.01 -12.05
C VAL A 10 -3.04 7.27 -13.53
N ALA A 11 -1.83 6.89 -13.95
CA ALA A 11 -1.36 6.96 -15.33
C ALA A 11 -1.46 5.61 -16.06
N GLY A 12 -1.40 4.49 -15.33
CA GLY A 12 -1.48 3.13 -15.84
C GLY A 12 -1.78 2.13 -14.72
N THR A 13 -2.23 0.92 -15.06
CA THR A 13 -2.54 -0.12 -14.07
C THR A 13 -1.84 -1.46 -14.35
N THR A 14 -1.05 -1.50 -15.41
CA THR A 14 -0.24 -2.67 -15.77
C THR A 14 0.70 -3.02 -14.63
N GLY A 15 0.63 -4.25 -14.13
CA GLY A 15 1.48 -4.72 -13.05
C GLY A 15 1.10 -4.25 -11.64
N ALA A 16 0.02 -3.47 -11.46
CA ALA A 16 -0.36 -2.95 -10.14
C ALA A 16 -0.58 -4.06 -9.09
N GLY A 17 -1.17 -5.18 -9.51
CA GLY A 17 -1.35 -6.36 -8.66
C GLY A 17 -0.03 -7.03 -8.30
N ASP A 18 0.83 -7.28 -9.29
CA ASP A 18 2.15 -7.89 -9.08
C ASP A 18 3.02 -7.04 -8.15
N CYS A 19 3.00 -5.71 -8.34
CA CYS A 19 3.75 -4.77 -7.52
C CYS A 19 3.20 -4.70 -6.08
N THR A 20 1.88 -4.78 -5.91
CA THR A 20 1.27 -4.89 -4.58
C THR A 20 1.74 -6.16 -3.86
N ILE A 21 1.74 -7.30 -4.56
CA ILE A 21 2.24 -8.58 -4.02
C ILE A 21 3.73 -8.49 -3.69
N ALA A 22 4.53 -7.90 -4.56
CA ALA A 22 5.95 -7.66 -4.31
C ALA A 22 6.16 -6.83 -3.03
N GLY A 23 5.35 -5.81 -2.80
CA GLY A 23 5.36 -5.02 -1.56
C GLY A 23 5.04 -5.85 -0.31
N VAL A 24 4.06 -6.77 -0.37
CA VAL A 24 3.81 -7.72 0.73
C VAL A 24 5.04 -8.59 0.98
N ILE A 25 5.59 -9.21 -0.07
CA ILE A 25 6.73 -10.12 0.05
C ILE A 25 7.94 -9.40 0.66
N MET A 26 8.26 -8.19 0.17
CA MET A 26 9.35 -7.40 0.71
C MET A 26 9.14 -7.05 2.18
N ALA A 27 7.94 -6.61 2.57
CA ALA A 27 7.64 -6.32 3.96
C ALA A 27 7.84 -7.55 4.86
N LEU A 28 7.39 -8.72 4.42
CA LEU A 28 7.56 -9.98 5.16
C LEU A 28 9.04 -10.39 5.26
N LEU A 29 9.82 -10.26 4.18
CA LEU A 29 11.26 -10.56 4.18
C LEU A 29 12.03 -9.65 5.16
N HIS A 30 11.55 -8.42 5.35
CA HIS A 30 12.12 -7.46 6.30
C HIS A 30 11.52 -7.54 7.72
N GLY A 31 10.64 -8.52 7.99
CA GLY A 31 10.11 -8.78 9.33
C GLY A 31 9.07 -7.76 9.82
N HIS A 32 8.42 -7.02 8.91
CA HIS A 32 7.37 -6.08 9.28
C HIS A 32 6.12 -6.80 9.82
N ALA A 33 5.39 -6.11 10.70
CA ALA A 33 4.11 -6.59 11.18
C ALA A 33 3.09 -6.70 10.03
N PRO A 34 2.09 -7.60 10.10
CA PRO A 34 1.13 -7.79 9.01
C PRO A 34 0.39 -6.50 8.59
N GLU A 35 0.05 -5.63 9.54
CA GLU A 35 -0.59 -4.32 9.28
C GLU A 35 0.32 -3.41 8.45
N GLN A 36 1.62 -3.38 8.78
CA GLN A 36 2.63 -2.62 8.05
C GLN A 36 2.86 -3.24 6.66
N ALA A 37 2.89 -4.57 6.56
CA ALA A 37 3.03 -5.26 5.30
C ALA A 37 1.91 -4.92 4.32
N LEU A 38 0.65 -4.82 4.79
CA LEU A 38 -0.45 -4.36 3.94
C LEU A 38 -0.34 -2.89 3.56
N SER A 39 0.18 -2.03 4.44
CA SER A 39 0.42 -0.61 4.14
C SER A 39 1.49 -0.44 3.07
N HIS A 40 2.63 -1.14 3.20
CA HIS A 40 3.69 -1.15 2.19
C HIS A 40 3.21 -1.75 0.87
N ALA A 41 2.40 -2.81 0.90
CA ALA A 41 1.80 -3.38 -0.29
C ALA A 41 0.98 -2.36 -1.09
N THR A 42 0.07 -1.65 -0.41
CA THR A 42 -0.75 -0.64 -1.09
C THR A 42 0.07 0.58 -1.52
N ALA A 43 1.17 0.90 -0.83
CA ALA A 43 2.10 1.96 -1.22
C ALA A 43 2.88 1.62 -2.49
N VAL A 44 3.41 0.40 -2.60
CA VAL A 44 4.12 -0.04 -3.82
C VAL A 44 3.15 -0.11 -5.01
N GLY A 45 1.91 -0.57 -4.78
CA GLY A 45 0.85 -0.49 -5.79
C GLY A 45 0.56 0.96 -6.21
N ALA A 46 0.54 1.90 -5.27
CA ALA A 46 0.33 3.32 -5.56
C ALA A 46 1.48 3.94 -6.38
N TRP A 47 2.73 3.58 -6.10
CA TRP A 47 3.89 3.97 -6.91
C TRP A 47 3.81 3.43 -8.34
N CYS A 48 3.43 2.16 -8.51
CA CYS A 48 3.26 1.52 -9.81
C CYS A 48 2.26 2.26 -10.69
N VAL A 49 1.05 2.55 -10.17
CA VAL A 49 -0.03 3.10 -10.98
C VAL A 49 0.17 4.55 -11.45
N GLN A 50 1.14 5.25 -10.86
CA GLN A 50 1.52 6.61 -11.25
C GLN A 50 2.40 6.66 -12.52
N SER A 51 2.78 5.50 -13.08
CA SER A 51 3.44 5.38 -14.39
C SER A 51 2.62 4.56 -15.37
N ARG A 52 2.92 4.72 -16.66
CA ARG A 52 2.31 3.94 -17.75
C ARG A 52 2.88 2.53 -17.85
N ASP A 53 4.14 2.34 -17.46
CA ASP A 53 4.74 1.02 -17.31
C ASP A 53 4.67 0.54 -15.86
N ALA A 54 4.91 -0.75 -15.66
CA ALA A 54 4.67 -1.39 -14.37
C ALA A 54 5.65 -1.01 -13.26
N THR A 55 6.88 -0.60 -13.56
CA THR A 55 7.96 -0.63 -12.54
C THR A 55 8.86 0.60 -12.49
N SER A 56 8.88 1.45 -13.52
CA SER A 56 9.81 2.58 -13.62
C SER A 56 9.69 3.61 -12.50
N ASN A 57 8.49 3.71 -11.91
CA ASN A 57 8.18 4.67 -10.87
C ASN A 57 8.16 4.04 -9.46
N ILE A 58 8.51 2.76 -9.32
CA ILE A 58 8.63 2.13 -8.01
C ILE A 58 10.02 2.46 -7.45
N PRO A 59 10.11 3.13 -6.28
CA PRO A 59 11.39 3.47 -5.69
C PRO A 59 12.04 2.25 -5.01
N SER A 60 13.25 2.41 -4.50
CA SER A 60 13.92 1.36 -3.72
C SER A 60 13.14 1.03 -2.44
N TRP A 61 13.36 -0.16 -1.90
CA TRP A 61 12.67 -0.59 -0.68
C TRP A 61 12.89 0.35 0.52
N SER A 62 14.11 0.85 0.71
CA SER A 62 14.42 1.83 1.76
C SER A 62 13.59 3.09 1.60
N GLU A 63 13.44 3.61 0.38
CA GLU A 63 12.62 4.79 0.11
C GLU A 63 11.12 4.52 0.35
N VAL A 64 10.63 3.32 0.01
CA VAL A 64 9.25 2.91 0.35
C VAL A 64 9.01 2.99 1.86
N VAL A 65 9.95 2.50 2.67
CA VAL A 65 9.80 2.47 4.13
C VAL A 65 9.99 3.86 4.76
N GLU A 66 10.98 4.63 4.30
CA GLU A 66 11.32 5.97 4.83
C GLU A 66 10.23 7.00 4.58
N GLN A 67 9.41 6.82 3.55
CA GLN A 67 8.32 7.72 3.23
C GLN A 67 7.07 7.53 4.10
N MET A 68 7.12 6.76 5.18
CA MET A 68 5.98 6.59 6.09
C MET A 68 5.90 7.71 7.15
N PRO A 69 4.72 8.31 7.40
CA PRO A 69 3.45 8.08 6.68
C PRO A 69 3.51 8.64 5.25
N HIS A 70 2.98 7.88 4.30
CA HIS A 70 3.00 8.26 2.89
C HIS A 70 2.27 9.59 2.66
N PRO A 71 2.72 10.41 1.69
CA PRO A 71 2.16 11.73 1.44
C PRO A 71 0.72 11.68 0.89
N TRP A 72 0.27 10.51 0.45
CA TRP A 72 -1.05 10.33 -0.15
C TRP A 72 -2.11 10.00 0.91
N PRO A 73 -3.31 10.57 0.80
CA PRO A 73 -4.42 10.16 1.64
C PRO A 73 -4.82 8.71 1.30
N LEU A 74 -5.34 8.00 2.30
CA LEU A 74 -5.97 6.70 2.09
C LEU A 74 -7.38 6.89 1.55
N ARG A 75 -7.78 6.06 0.57
CA ARG A 75 -9.15 6.03 0.08
C ARG A 75 -10.10 5.66 1.23
N GLN A 76 -11.17 6.44 1.36
CA GLN A 76 -12.19 6.18 2.37
C GLN A 76 -12.99 4.92 1.99
N PRO A 77 -13.26 4.00 2.95
CA PRO A 77 -14.16 2.89 2.71
C PRO A 77 -15.55 3.38 2.28
N VAL A 78 -16.10 2.79 1.23
CA VAL A 78 -17.50 3.02 0.83
C VAL A 78 -18.48 2.25 1.72
N TYR A 79 -17.99 1.18 2.36
CA TYR A 79 -18.77 0.35 3.29
C TYR A 79 -18.35 0.61 4.73
N HIS A 80 -19.31 0.60 5.63
CA HIS A 80 -19.04 0.59 7.05
C HIS A 80 -18.60 -0.83 7.47
N PHE A 81 -17.42 -0.93 8.07
CA PHE A 81 -16.91 -2.21 8.57
C PHE A 81 -17.30 -2.40 10.03
N ASP A 82 -18.54 -2.86 10.26
CA ASP A 82 -19.01 -3.20 11.61
C ASP A 82 -18.09 -4.26 12.25
N HIS A 83 -17.69 -4.03 13.50
CA HIS A 83 -16.79 -4.89 14.27
C HIS A 83 -15.35 -4.99 13.74
N TRP A 84 -14.91 -4.06 12.88
CA TRP A 84 -13.50 -3.93 12.53
C TRP A 84 -12.86 -2.77 13.28
N THR A 85 -11.60 -2.95 13.68
CA THR A 85 -10.79 -1.91 14.32
C THR A 85 -9.79 -1.37 13.31
N ARG A 86 -9.73 -0.04 13.17
CA ARG A 86 -8.74 0.64 12.32
C ARG A 86 -7.44 0.86 13.08
N CYS A 87 -6.31 0.42 12.52
CA CYS A 87 -4.98 0.74 13.00
C CYS A 87 -4.70 2.24 12.74
N PRO A 88 -4.33 3.03 13.76
CA PRO A 88 -4.06 4.45 13.57
C PRO A 88 -2.84 4.71 12.69
N ASP A 89 -1.80 3.86 12.80
CA ASP A 89 -0.50 4.08 12.15
C ASP A 89 -0.52 3.79 10.65
N THR A 90 -1.20 2.71 10.25
CA THR A 90 -1.21 2.22 8.85
C THR A 90 -2.53 2.51 8.13
N GLY A 91 -3.60 2.76 8.88
CA GLY A 91 -4.96 2.85 8.36
C GLY A 91 -5.57 1.52 7.89
N SER A 92 -4.90 0.40 8.13
CA SER A 92 -5.44 -0.94 7.90
C SER A 92 -6.51 -1.29 8.94
N TYR A 93 -7.33 -2.28 8.63
CA TYR A 93 -8.42 -2.76 9.46
C TYR A 93 -8.22 -4.22 9.83
N THR A 94 -8.48 -4.57 11.08
CA THR A 94 -8.52 -5.94 11.60
C THR A 94 -9.90 -6.25 12.19
N ARG A 95 -10.27 -7.52 12.22
CA ARG A 95 -11.53 -8.00 12.81
C ARG A 95 -11.22 -8.87 14.01
#